data_AF-A0A554WUL8-F1
#
_entry.id   AF-A0A554WUL8-F1
#
_cell.length_a   1.000
_cell.length_b   1.000
_cell.length_c   1.000
_cell.angle_alpha   90.00
_cell.angle_beta   90.00
_cell.angle_gamma   90.00
#
_symmetry.space_group_name_H-M   'P 1'
#
loop_
_entity.id
_entity.type
_entity.pdbx_description
1 polymer ?
#
loop_
_entity_poly.entity_id
_entity_poly.type
_entity_poly.pdbx_seq_one_letter_code
_entity_poly.pdbx_strand_id
1 'polypeptide(L)'
;MKPASGIIIYDGGEARVEVRLERDTVWLTQEQMALLFGRERSVITKHIRNVFAEGELEREAVCAKCAHTASDGKTYQGESNNLDVIISVGYRVKSLQGTRFRQWATRVLREHLTRGYTLDRQRFEQNAALLVAKSDAKNKNPMVRLIENMPTLSGAPIRGVEP
;
A
#
# COMPACT_ATOMS: atom_id res chain seq x y z
N MET A 1 14.09 -9.65 1.50
CA MET A 1 12.97 -8.97 0.83
C MET A 1 12.19 -8.17 1.87
N LYS A 2 12.19 -6.82 1.80
CA LYS A 2 11.25 -6.02 2.60
C LYS A 2 9.85 -6.24 2.02
N PRO A 3 8.79 -6.44 2.83
CA PRO A 3 7.45 -6.55 2.29
C PRO A 3 7.10 -5.24 1.57
N ALA A 4 6.73 -5.35 0.29
CA ALA A 4 6.12 -4.25 -0.45
C ALA A 4 4.90 -3.81 0.37
N SER A 5 4.98 -2.61 0.92
CA SER A 5 3.93 -2.04 1.75
C SER A 5 2.80 -1.65 0.80
N GLY A 6 1.86 -2.58 0.55
CA GLY A 6 0.70 -2.32 -0.28
C GLY A 6 -0.13 -1.20 0.35
N ILE A 7 -0.16 -0.04 -0.28
CA ILE A 7 -1.22 0.93 0.04
C ILE A 7 -2.41 0.63 -0.86
N ILE A 8 -3.59 0.70 -0.27
CA ILE A 8 -4.84 0.83 -1.00
C ILE A 8 -5.14 2.33 -1.06
N ILE A 9 -4.87 2.97 -2.19
CA ILE A 9 -5.47 4.28 -2.46
C ILE A 9 -6.69 4.01 -3.31
N TYR A 10 -7.82 3.86 -2.62
CA TYR A 10 -9.20 3.66 -3.10
C TYR A 10 -9.78 2.28 -2.78
N ASP A 11 -10.71 2.24 -1.81
CA ASP A 11 -11.75 1.22 -1.70
C ASP A 11 -13.07 1.87 -2.14
N GLY A 12 -13.49 1.56 -3.36
CA GLY A 12 -14.83 1.89 -3.86
C GLY A 12 -15.57 0.66 -4.31
N GLY A 13 -15.31 -0.50 -3.69
CA GLY A 13 -15.88 -1.80 -4.06
C GLY A 13 -14.87 -2.69 -4.79
N GLU A 14 -15.08 -2.92 -6.09
CA GLU A 14 -14.44 -4.03 -6.83
C GLU A 14 -12.99 -3.80 -7.31
N ALA A 15 -12.52 -2.55 -7.37
CA ALA A 15 -11.18 -2.24 -7.90
C ALA A 15 -10.17 -2.10 -6.75
N ARG A 16 -9.40 -3.17 -6.49
CA ARG A 16 -8.22 -3.12 -5.62
C ARG A 16 -6.98 -2.90 -6.48
N VAL A 17 -6.32 -1.76 -6.32
CA VAL A 17 -5.05 -1.47 -7.00
C VAL A 17 -3.92 -1.52 -5.98
N GLU A 18 -2.92 -2.36 -6.24
CA GLU A 18 -1.70 -2.42 -5.44
C GLU A 18 -0.84 -1.19 -5.75
N VAL A 19 -0.51 -0.41 -4.73
CA VAL A 19 0.25 0.82 -4.86
C VAL A 19 1.63 0.68 -4.21
N ARG A 20 2.69 1.05 -4.94
CA ARG A 20 4.05 1.14 -4.39
C ARG A 20 4.29 2.53 -3.79
N LEU A 21 4.67 2.57 -2.51
CA LEU A 21 5.27 3.75 -1.88
C LEU A 21 6.77 3.76 -2.08
N GLU A 22 7.28 4.85 -2.61
CA GLU A 22 8.72 5.11 -2.63
C GLU A 22 9.00 6.60 -2.60
N ARG A 23 9.92 7.03 -1.72
CA ARG A 23 10.32 8.44 -1.53
C ARG A 23 9.12 9.38 -1.32
N ASP A 24 8.24 9.01 -0.39
CA ASP A 24 7.06 9.80 0.01
C ASP A 24 6.02 10.06 -1.09
N THR A 25 6.15 9.39 -2.24
CA THR A 25 5.15 9.44 -3.31
C THR A 25 4.68 8.04 -3.71
N VAL A 26 3.58 8.03 -4.43
CA VAL A 26 2.93 6.87 -5.00
C VAL A 26 3.36 6.72 -6.45
N TRP A 27 3.61 5.48 -6.86
CA TRP A 27 3.93 5.14 -8.25
C TRP A 27 2.94 4.13 -8.80
N LEU A 28 2.39 4.42 -9.99
CA LEU A 28 1.54 3.50 -10.75
C LEU A 28 2.00 3.38 -12.20
N THR A 29 1.97 2.15 -12.71
CA THR A 29 2.06 1.89 -14.14
C THR A 29 0.78 2.33 -14.85
N GLN A 30 0.83 2.55 -16.16
CA GLN A 30 -0.37 2.87 -16.95
C GLN A 30 -1.43 1.77 -16.88
N GLU A 31 -1.03 0.51 -16.68
CA GLU A 31 -1.94 -0.63 -16.50
C GLU A 31 -2.68 -0.52 -15.16
N GLN A 32 -1.98 -0.20 -14.08
CA GLN A 32 -2.61 0.01 -12.78
C GLN A 32 -3.53 1.24 -12.79
N MET A 33 -3.17 2.30 -13.51
CA MET A 33 -4.05 3.46 -13.71
C MET A 33 -5.29 3.11 -14.53
N ALA A 34 -5.18 2.24 -15.53
CA ALA A 34 -6.31 1.74 -16.31
C ALA A 34 -7.33 1.01 -15.42
N LEU A 35 -6.84 0.13 -14.52
CA LEU A 35 -7.64 -0.53 -13.50
C LEU A 35 -8.25 0.46 -12.51
N LEU A 36 -7.44 1.39 -11.97
CA LEU A 36 -7.87 2.40 -11.00
C LEU A 36 -9.02 3.24 -11.54
N PHE A 37 -8.92 3.68 -12.80
CA PHE A 37 -9.88 4.60 -13.40
C PHE A 37 -10.94 3.91 -14.26
N GLY A 38 -10.97 2.57 -14.35
CA GLY A 38 -11.95 1.83 -15.15
C GLY A 38 -11.94 2.25 -16.62
N ARG A 39 -10.75 2.39 -17.20
CA ARG A 39 -10.54 2.81 -18.59
C ARG A 39 -9.48 1.95 -19.26
N GLU A 40 -9.52 1.90 -20.59
CA GLU A 40 -8.48 1.24 -21.36
C GLU A 40 -7.13 1.94 -21.19
N ARG A 41 -6.05 1.16 -21.20
CA ARG A 41 -4.67 1.67 -21.13
C ARG A 41 -4.40 2.73 -22.21
N SER A 42 -4.92 2.55 -23.43
CA SER A 42 -4.80 3.50 -24.54
C SER A 42 -5.32 4.91 -24.20
N VAL A 43 -6.44 4.97 -23.47
CA VAL A 43 -7.05 6.22 -22.99
C VAL A 43 -6.17 6.89 -21.95
N ILE A 44 -5.61 6.10 -21.02
CA ILE A 44 -4.64 6.60 -20.03
C ILE A 44 -3.41 7.17 -20.73
N THR A 45 -2.82 6.44 -21.69
CA THR A 45 -1.68 6.94 -22.48
C THR A 45 -2.00 8.26 -23.17
N LYS A 46 -3.20 8.39 -23.75
CA LYS A 46 -3.65 9.64 -24.39
C LYS A 46 -3.71 10.80 -23.39
N HIS A 47 -4.28 10.59 -22.20
CA HIS A 47 -4.35 11.63 -21.18
C HIS A 47 -2.98 12.04 -20.68
N ILE A 48 -2.08 11.08 -20.40
CA ILE A 48 -0.70 11.36 -19.99
C ILE A 48 0.03 12.20 -21.04
N ARG A 49 -0.07 11.82 -22.33
CA ARG A 49 0.54 12.59 -23.42
C ARG A 49 0.02 14.02 -23.46
N ASN A 50 -1.28 14.22 -23.26
CA ASN A 50 -1.89 15.55 -23.26
C ASN A 50 -1.46 16.39 -22.06
N VAL A 51 -1.35 15.80 -20.87
CA VAL A 51 -0.83 16.49 -19.66
C VAL A 51 0.53 17.12 -19.93
N PHE A 52 1.44 16.38 -20.58
CA PHE A 52 2.74 16.91 -20.98
C PHE A 52 2.68 17.91 -22.13
N ALA A 53 1.85 17.65 -23.15
CA ALA A 53 1.73 18.55 -24.30
C ALA A 53 1.12 19.91 -23.93
N GLU A 54 0.27 19.95 -22.91
CA GLU A 54 -0.33 21.16 -22.37
C GLU A 54 0.59 21.88 -21.37
N GLY A 55 1.76 21.32 -21.04
CA GLY A 55 2.70 21.90 -20.08
C GLY A 55 2.19 21.89 -18.63
N GLU A 56 1.21 21.03 -18.29
CA GLU A 56 0.73 20.91 -16.91
C GLU A 56 1.81 20.31 -16.01
N LEU A 57 2.58 19.36 -16.53
CA LEU A 57 3.69 18.69 -15.82
C LEU A 57 4.93 18.60 -16.72
N GLU A 58 6.10 18.53 -16.10
CA GLU A 58 7.39 18.33 -16.77
C GLU A 58 7.83 16.86 -16.68
N ARG A 59 8.17 16.23 -17.82
CA ARG A 59 8.43 14.78 -17.91
C ARG A 59 9.55 14.27 -17.01
N GLU A 60 10.60 15.07 -16.83
CA GLU A 60 11.82 14.66 -16.14
C GLU A 60 11.63 14.49 -14.62
N ALA A 61 10.61 15.13 -14.05
CA ALA A 61 10.34 15.11 -12.61
C ALA A 61 9.33 14.03 -12.19
N VAL A 62 8.46 13.57 -13.10
CA VAL A 62 7.24 12.82 -12.74
C VAL A 62 7.16 11.41 -13.33
N CYS A 63 8.03 11.09 -14.29
CA CYS A 63 8.12 9.75 -14.88
C CYS A 63 9.45 9.09 -14.50
N ALA A 64 9.38 8.05 -13.67
CA ALA A 64 10.53 7.19 -13.42
C ALA A 64 10.54 6.03 -14.41
N LYS A 65 11.69 5.77 -15.04
CA LYS A 65 11.92 4.51 -15.75
C LYS A 65 12.08 3.41 -14.70
N CYS A 66 11.00 2.72 -14.37
CA CYS A 66 11.09 1.50 -13.57
C CYS A 66 11.50 0.35 -14.50
N ALA A 67 12.74 -0.10 -14.37
CA ALA A 67 13.17 -1.35 -14.97
C ALA A 67 12.48 -2.49 -14.21
N HIS A 68 11.43 -3.06 -14.79
CA HIS A 68 10.88 -4.33 -14.33
C HIS A 68 11.54 -5.45 -15.13
N THR A 69 12.43 -6.21 -14.49
CA THR A 69 12.92 -7.48 -15.01
C THR A 69 11.83 -8.52 -14.80
N ALA A 70 11.15 -8.91 -15.88
CA ALA A 70 10.22 -10.03 -15.83
C ALA A 70 10.99 -11.34 -15.61
N SER A 71 10.32 -12.36 -15.08
CA SER A 71 10.86 -13.71 -14.83
C SER A 71 11.33 -14.43 -16.11
N ASP A 72 11.08 -13.86 -17.29
CA ASP A 72 11.55 -14.30 -18.60
C ASP A 72 12.86 -13.63 -19.06
N GLY A 73 13.48 -12.79 -18.22
CA GLY A 73 14.73 -12.08 -18.53
C GLY A 73 14.55 -10.87 -19.46
N LYS A 74 13.32 -10.52 -19.87
CA LYS A 74 13.06 -9.34 -20.69
C LYS A 74 12.85 -8.12 -19.80
N THR A 75 13.61 -7.06 -20.09
CA THR A 75 13.43 -5.76 -19.45
C THR A 75 12.30 -5.02 -20.16
N TYR A 76 11.13 -4.99 -19.55
CA TYR A 76 10.04 -4.12 -20.03
C TYR A 76 10.27 -2.74 -19.42
N GLN A 77 10.53 -1.73 -20.26
CA GLN A 77 10.56 -0.33 -19.84
C GLN A 77 9.12 0.14 -19.59
N GLY A 78 8.56 -0.24 -18.45
CA GLY A 78 7.28 0.26 -17.97
C GLY A 78 7.49 1.63 -17.33
N GLU A 79 7.12 2.70 -18.02
CA GLU A 79 7.08 4.03 -17.41
C GLU A 79 6.13 4.02 -16.21
N SER A 80 6.66 4.34 -15.03
CA SER A 80 5.88 4.51 -13.82
C SER A 80 5.59 6.00 -13.62
N ASN A 81 4.36 6.28 -13.23
CA ASN A 81 3.81 7.63 -13.10
C ASN A 81 3.65 7.95 -11.62
N ASN A 82 4.15 9.11 -11.20
CA ASN A 82 4.05 9.55 -9.81
C ASN A 82 2.62 10.03 -9.46
N LEU A 83 2.44 10.46 -8.21
CA LEU A 83 1.16 10.95 -7.71
C LEU A 83 0.61 12.14 -8.53
N ASP A 84 1.47 13.06 -9.00
CA ASP A 84 1.04 14.24 -9.75
C ASP A 84 0.37 13.84 -11.07
N VAL A 85 1.02 12.94 -11.82
CA VAL A 85 0.43 12.41 -13.07
C VAL A 85 -0.87 11.66 -12.79
N ILE A 86 -0.92 10.88 -11.71
CA ILE A 86 -2.13 10.14 -11.31
C ILE A 86 -3.28 11.10 -11.00
N ILE A 87 -3.01 12.18 -10.26
CA ILE A 87 -4.01 13.22 -9.94
C ILE A 87 -4.48 13.91 -11.23
N SER A 88 -3.57 14.42 -12.05
CA SER A 88 -3.91 15.11 -13.31
C SER A 88 -4.77 14.23 -14.21
N VAL A 89 -4.38 12.97 -14.43
CA VAL A 89 -5.17 12.02 -15.23
C VAL A 89 -6.51 11.71 -14.56
N GLY A 90 -6.55 11.49 -13.25
CA GLY A 90 -7.78 11.19 -12.50
C GLY A 90 -8.84 12.30 -12.61
N TYR A 91 -8.41 13.56 -12.75
CA TYR A 91 -9.32 14.67 -13.02
C TYR A 91 -9.80 14.75 -14.47
N ARG A 92 -8.99 14.28 -15.43
CA ARG A 92 -9.29 14.30 -16.87
C ARG A 92 -10.10 13.08 -17.34
N VAL A 93 -10.07 11.98 -16.60
CA VAL A 93 -10.80 10.75 -16.96
C VAL A 93 -12.30 10.89 -16.66
N LYS A 94 -13.12 10.69 -17.70
CA LYS A 94 -14.57 10.56 -17.58
C LYS A 94 -14.95 9.10 -17.35
N SER A 95 -15.06 8.64 -16.11
CA SER A 95 -15.57 7.31 -15.71
C SER A 95 -16.21 7.38 -14.32
N LEU A 96 -16.99 6.34 -13.93
CA LEU A 96 -17.54 6.26 -12.58
C LEU A 96 -16.42 6.18 -11.53
N GLN A 97 -15.39 5.40 -11.81
CA GLN A 97 -14.19 5.25 -10.98
C GLN A 97 -13.43 6.58 -10.87
N GLY A 98 -13.26 7.32 -11.97
CA GLY A 98 -12.66 8.64 -11.98
C GLY A 98 -13.48 9.65 -11.16
N THR A 99 -14.81 9.60 -11.23
CA THR A 99 -15.69 10.42 -10.37
C THR A 99 -15.49 10.12 -8.90
N ARG A 100 -15.45 8.84 -8.52
CA ARG A 100 -15.24 8.43 -7.13
C ARG A 100 -13.83 8.79 -6.64
N PHE A 101 -12.81 8.66 -7.50
CA PHE A 101 -11.45 9.15 -7.23
C PHE A 101 -11.45 10.65 -6.93
N ARG A 102 -12.09 11.48 -7.76
CA ARG A 102 -12.18 12.94 -7.53
C ARG A 102 -12.91 13.27 -6.22
N GLN A 103 -13.99 12.57 -5.90
CA GLN A 103 -14.70 12.73 -4.62
C GLN A 103 -13.79 12.40 -3.44
N TRP A 104 -13.05 11.30 -3.52
CA TRP A 104 -12.07 10.91 -2.51
C TRP A 104 -10.96 11.96 -2.36
N ALA A 105 -10.33 12.38 -3.46
CA ALA A 105 -9.24 13.36 -3.45
C ALA A 105 -9.70 14.71 -2.88
N THR A 106 -10.90 15.17 -3.28
CA THR A 106 -11.50 16.40 -2.76
C THR A 106 -11.78 16.29 -1.27
N ARG A 107 -12.26 15.14 -0.78
CA ARG A 107 -12.49 14.90 0.66
C ARG A 107 -11.18 14.96 1.45
N VAL A 108 -10.14 14.28 0.95
CA VAL A 108 -8.80 14.27 1.56
C VAL A 108 -8.25 15.67 1.67
N LEU A 109 -8.28 16.45 0.59
CA LEU A 109 -7.81 17.83 0.57
C LEU A 109 -8.64 18.72 1.50
N ARG A 110 -9.97 18.60 1.48
CA ARG A 110 -10.85 19.35 2.40
C ARG A 110 -10.53 19.04 3.85
N GLU A 111 -10.36 17.77 4.19
CA GLU A 111 -10.01 17.35 5.55
C GLU A 111 -8.68 17.97 5.98
N HIS A 112 -7.67 17.90 5.10
CA HIS A 112 -6.37 18.50 5.34
C HIS A 112 -6.47 20.01 5.62
N LEU A 113 -7.17 20.74 4.74
CA LEU A 113 -7.29 22.19 4.85
C LEU A 113 -8.15 22.65 6.04
N THR A 114 -9.15 21.85 6.45
CA THR A 114 -10.05 22.22 7.55
C THR A 114 -9.56 21.78 8.91
N ARG A 115 -8.79 20.68 8.99
CA ARG A 115 -8.29 20.11 10.26
C ARG A 115 -6.79 20.32 10.48
N GLY A 116 -6.06 20.73 9.45
CA GLY A 116 -4.59 20.82 9.46
C GLY A 116 -3.89 19.46 9.25
N TYR A 117 -4.63 18.37 9.07
CA TYR A 117 -4.09 17.03 8.83
C TYR A 117 -5.10 16.14 8.09
N THR A 118 -4.59 15.06 7.49
CA THR A 118 -5.40 13.97 6.94
C THR A 118 -4.99 12.67 7.61
N LEU A 119 -5.95 11.85 8.03
CA LEU A 119 -5.68 10.57 8.67
C LEU A 119 -6.32 9.41 7.88
N ASP A 120 -5.49 8.45 7.47
CA ASP A 120 -5.96 7.14 7.07
C ASP A 120 -6.24 6.31 8.33
N ARG A 121 -7.50 6.28 8.76
CA ARG A 121 -7.93 5.62 10.00
C ARG A 121 -7.66 4.11 9.98
N GLN A 122 -7.95 3.43 8.86
CA GLN A 122 -7.76 2.00 8.75
C GLN A 122 -6.29 1.63 8.88
N ARG A 123 -5.41 2.36 8.18
CA ARG A 123 -3.96 2.15 8.29
C ARG A 123 -3.43 2.49 9.67
N PHE A 124 -3.96 3.55 10.29
CA PHE A 124 -3.58 3.94 11.65
C PHE A 124 -3.93 2.82 12.65
N GLU A 125 -5.14 2.28 12.60
CA GLU A 125 -5.60 1.20 13.47
C GLU A 125 -4.82 -0.09 13.24
N GLN A 126 -4.52 -0.45 11.98
CA GLN A 126 -3.67 -1.59 11.65
C GLN A 126 -2.24 -1.44 12.19
N ASN A 127 -1.62 -0.27 12.02
CA ASN A 127 -0.29 -0.01 12.55
C ASN A 127 -0.27 -0.05 14.07
N ALA A 128 -1.30 0.50 14.73
CA ALA A 128 -1.45 0.44 16.17
C ALA A 128 -1.52 -1.01 16.67
N ALA A 129 -2.35 -1.84 16.04
CA ALA A 129 -2.46 -3.26 16.36
C ALA A 129 -1.12 -4.01 16.19
N LEU A 130 -0.39 -3.74 15.11
CA LEU A 130 0.93 -4.33 14.87
C LEU A 130 1.97 -3.90 15.91
N LEU A 131 1.91 -2.66 16.40
CA LEU A 131 2.81 -2.17 17.44
C LEU A 131 2.52 -2.87 18.78
N VAL A 132 1.24 -3.02 19.15
CA VAL A 132 0.82 -3.74 20.36
C VAL A 132 1.29 -5.20 20.31
N ALA A 133 1.06 -5.90 19.19
CA ALA A 133 1.50 -7.28 19.04
C ALA A 133 3.04 -7.44 19.17
N LYS A 134 3.81 -6.46 18.65
CA LYS A 134 5.27 -6.45 18.77
C LYS A 134 5.75 -6.13 20.18
N SER A 135 5.05 -5.27 20.93
CA SER A 135 5.37 -5.01 22.33
C SER A 135 5.07 -6.21 23.21
N ASP A 136 3.95 -6.89 23.00
CA ASP A 136 3.55 -8.08 23.78
C ASP A 136 4.50 -9.25 23.53
N ALA A 137 4.93 -9.46 22.29
CA ALA A 137 5.92 -10.49 21.96
C ALA A 137 7.29 -10.24 22.62
N LYS A 138 7.69 -8.96 22.78
CA LYS A 138 8.90 -8.56 23.50
C LYS A 138 8.72 -8.61 25.03
N ASN A 139 7.51 -8.40 25.52
CA ASN A 139 7.19 -8.33 26.95
C ASN A 139 6.66 -9.66 27.53
N LYS A 140 6.76 -10.78 26.81
CA LYS A 140 6.57 -12.11 27.41
C LYS A 140 7.57 -12.28 28.56
N ASN A 141 7.06 -12.12 29.78
CA ASN A 141 7.78 -12.17 31.05
C ASN A 141 8.71 -13.40 31.06
N PRO A 142 10.02 -13.27 31.38
CA PRO A 142 10.95 -14.39 31.39
C PRO A 142 10.46 -15.59 32.23
N MET A 143 9.64 -15.33 33.27
CA MET A 143 8.99 -16.37 34.07
C MET A 143 8.00 -17.22 33.27
N VAL A 144 7.21 -16.62 32.37
CA VAL A 144 6.25 -17.34 31.52
C VAL A 144 6.99 -18.22 30.51
N ARG A 145 8.10 -17.74 29.93
CA ARG A 145 8.97 -18.56 29.07
C ARG A 145 9.64 -19.71 29.81
N LEU A 146 9.92 -19.55 31.11
CA LEU A 146 10.45 -20.62 31.94
C LEU A 146 9.40 -21.69 32.22
N ILE A 147 8.15 -21.28 32.49
CA ILE A 147 7.02 -22.18 32.78
C ILE A 147 6.59 -22.96 31.52
N GLU A 148 6.53 -22.31 30.36
CA GLU A 148 6.16 -22.96 29.08
C GLU A 148 7.20 -23.98 28.59
N ASN A 149 8.47 -23.81 28.98
CA ASN A 149 9.58 -24.71 28.58
C ASN A 149 10.01 -25.66 29.70
N MET A 150 9.30 -25.73 30.84
CA MET A 150 9.59 -26.79 31.80
C MET A 150 9.18 -28.13 31.20
N PRO A 151 10.08 -29.14 31.16
CA PRO A 151 9.68 -30.49 30.83
C PRO A 151 8.62 -30.91 31.84
N THR A 152 7.47 -31.38 31.35
CA THR A 152 6.46 -31.98 32.21
C THR A 152 7.14 -33.11 32.99
N LEU A 153 7.33 -32.95 34.29
CA LEU A 153 7.72 -34.04 35.17
C LEU A 153 6.52 -34.98 35.30
N SER A 154 6.26 -35.73 34.23
CA SER A 154 5.38 -36.88 34.24
C SER A 154 6.17 -38.08 34.74
N GLY A 155 5.84 -38.53 35.94
CA GLY A 155 5.93 -39.93 36.34
C GLY A 155 7.31 -40.46 36.71
N ALA A 156 7.70 -40.27 37.98
CA ALA A 156 8.50 -41.28 38.67
C ALA A 156 7.62 -41.89 39.79
N PRO A 157 7.36 -43.21 39.79
CA PRO A 157 6.55 -43.83 40.83
C PRO A 157 7.32 -43.80 42.15
N ILE A 158 6.63 -43.33 43.20
CA ILE A 158 7.14 -43.32 44.56
C ILE A 158 7.19 -44.80 45.00
N ARG A 159 8.39 -45.38 45.12
CA ARG A 159 8.58 -46.69 45.75
C ARG A 159 8.32 -46.52 47.25
N GLY A 160 7.07 -46.75 47.65
CA GLY A 160 6.69 -46.97 49.04
C GLY A 160 7.18 -48.35 49.48
N VAL A 161 7.89 -48.35 50.60
CA VAL A 161 8.41 -49.51 51.33
C VAL A 161 7.23 -50.26 51.96
N GLU A 162 7.05 -51.54 51.64
CA GLU A 162 6.21 -52.44 52.45
C GLU A 162 6.96 -52.81 53.75
N PRO A 163 6.27 -52.86 54.91
CA PRO A 163 6.79 -53.50 56.12
C PRO A 163 6.70 -55.03 56.08
#